data_AF-D4TW26-F1
#
_entry.id   AF-D4TW26-F1
#
_cell.length_a   1.000
_cell.length_b   1.000
_cell.length_c   1.000
_cell.angle_alpha   90.00
_cell.angle_beta   90.00
_cell.angle_gamma   90.00
#
_symmetry.space_group_name_H-M   'P 1'
#
loop_
_entity.id
_entity.type
_entity.pdbx_description
1 polymer ?
#
loop_
_entity_poly.entity_id
_entity_poly.type
_entity_poly.pdbx_seq_one_letter_code
_entity_poly.pdbx_strand_id
1 'polypeptide(L)'
;MKTRWRDVGIGLLVFSLVLLGIQTEQYLKVSDQQSQAQLLVGFMEGIAIDHGVQVRDVMVNKTSLQDGMIVRFNEEDYTVHLNNDNNSFTLERTHIIDHGVYVNGEH
;
A
#
# COMPACT_ATOMS: atom_id res chain seq x y z
N MET A 1 32.49 -39.71 -28.17
CA MET A 1 31.59 -38.64 -27.67
C MET A 1 31.07 -39.00 -26.28
N LYS A 2 31.63 -38.45 -25.18
CA LYS A 2 31.10 -38.69 -23.81
C LYS A 2 31.29 -37.50 -22.84
N THR A 3 32.08 -36.49 -23.22
CA THR A 3 32.42 -35.33 -22.38
C THR A 3 31.51 -34.12 -22.62
N ARG A 4 31.04 -33.91 -23.86
CA ARG A 4 30.20 -32.74 -24.25
C ARG A 4 28.83 -32.66 -23.57
N TRP A 5 28.30 -33.78 -23.06
CA TRP A 5 27.00 -33.80 -22.36
C TRP A 5 27.12 -33.54 -20.86
N ARG A 6 28.31 -33.71 -20.27
CA ARG A 6 28.57 -33.39 -18.86
C ARG A 6 28.60 -31.88 -18.63
N ASP A 7 29.20 -31.13 -19.55
CA ASP A 7 29.30 -29.67 -19.43
C ASP A 7 27.93 -28.99 -19.61
N VAL A 8 27.08 -29.52 -20.49
CA VAL A 8 25.69 -29.05 -20.65
C VAL A 8 24.86 -29.30 -19.40
N GLY A 9 25.05 -30.46 -18.74
CA GLY A 9 24.37 -30.78 -17.48
C GLY A 9 24.75 -29.82 -16.34
N ILE A 10 26.03 -29.44 -16.24
CA ILE A 10 26.50 -28.47 -15.23
C ILE A 10 25.94 -27.08 -15.53
N GLY A 11 25.93 -26.64 -16.79
CA GLY A 11 25.34 -25.37 -17.19
C GLY A 11 23.85 -25.27 -16.88
N LEU A 12 23.09 -26.35 -17.15
CA LEU A 12 21.67 -26.45 -16.79
C LEU A 12 21.45 -26.41 -15.27
N LEU A 13 22.32 -27.07 -14.49
CA LEU A 13 22.23 -27.08 -13.03
C LEU A 13 22.47 -25.68 -12.44
N VAL A 14 23.51 -24.99 -12.90
CA VAL A 14 23.81 -23.62 -12.48
C VAL A 14 22.71 -22.66 -12.92
N PHE A 15 22.21 -22.77 -14.15
CA PHE A 15 21.09 -21.96 -14.63
C PHE A 15 19.82 -22.18 -13.80
N SER A 16 19.52 -23.43 -13.42
CA SER A 16 18.39 -23.76 -12.57
C SER A 16 18.56 -23.20 -11.15
N LEU A 17 19.77 -23.21 -10.58
CA LEU A 17 20.06 -22.59 -9.28
C LEU A 17 19.90 -21.07 -9.32
N VAL A 18 20.31 -20.42 -10.40
CA VAL A 18 20.12 -18.97 -10.60
C VAL A 18 18.63 -18.63 -10.72
N LEU A 19 17.84 -19.41 -11.48
CA LEU A 19 16.39 -19.20 -11.58
C LEU A 19 15.64 -19.42 -10.25
N LEU A 20 16.10 -20.36 -9.42
CA LEU A 20 15.55 -20.57 -8.07
C LEU A 20 15.90 -19.42 -7.11
N GLY A 21 17.07 -18.78 -7.29
CA GLY A 21 17.48 -17.64 -6.48
C GLY A 21 16.71 -16.34 -6.76
N ILE A 22 16.17 -16.17 -7.97
CA ILE A 22 15.52 -14.92 -8.41
C ILE A 22 14.11 -14.71 -7.78
N GLN A 23 13.52 -15.72 -7.14
CA GLN A 23 12.14 -15.63 -6.63
C GLN A 23 12.00 -15.11 -5.18
N THR A 24 13.09 -14.91 -4.42
CA THR A 24 12.97 -14.55 -3.00
C THR A 24 12.71 -13.06 -2.75
N GLU A 25 12.96 -12.17 -3.70
CA GLU A 25 12.73 -10.73 -3.50
C GLU A 25 11.30 -10.29 -3.83
N GLN A 26 10.64 -10.95 -4.79
CA GLN A 26 9.30 -10.55 -5.23
C GLN A 26 8.19 -11.01 -4.27
N TYR A 27 8.41 -12.11 -3.53
CA TYR A 27 7.43 -12.63 -2.57
C TYR A 27 7.34 -11.77 -1.30
N LEU A 28 8.48 -11.22 -0.85
CA LEU A 28 8.53 -10.38 0.35
C LEU A 28 7.83 -9.02 0.12
N LYS A 29 8.01 -8.40 -1.05
CA LYS A 29 7.38 -7.12 -1.37
C LYS A 29 5.85 -7.20 -1.50
N VAL A 30 5.33 -8.28 -2.08
CA VAL A 30 3.87 -8.48 -2.20
C VAL A 30 3.24 -8.74 -0.83
N SER A 31 3.91 -9.48 0.05
CA SER A 31 3.44 -9.74 1.42
C SER A 31 3.34 -8.45 2.24
N ASP A 32 4.36 -7.58 2.19
CA ASP A 32 4.35 -6.31 2.92
C ASP A 32 3.28 -5.33 2.41
N GLN A 33 3.11 -5.25 1.08
CA GLN A 33 2.11 -4.39 0.48
C GLN A 33 0.68 -4.88 0.81
N GLN A 34 0.47 -6.20 0.84
CA GLN A 34 -0.82 -6.79 1.20
C GLN A 34 -1.16 -6.56 2.68
N SER A 35 -0.18 -6.66 3.57
CA SER A 35 -0.34 -6.35 5.00
C SER A 35 -0.73 -4.89 5.24
N GLN A 36 -0.06 -3.95 4.55
CA GLN A 36 -0.38 -2.52 4.68
C GLN A 36 -1.78 -2.15 4.17
N ALA A 37 -2.24 -2.79 3.10
CA ALA A 37 -3.60 -2.56 2.59
C ALA A 37 -4.68 -3.05 3.57
N GLN A 38 -4.45 -4.19 4.23
CA GLN A 38 -5.38 -4.72 5.24
C GLN A 38 -5.51 -3.80 6.45
N LEU A 39 -4.40 -3.23 6.95
CA LEU A 39 -4.42 -2.25 8.04
C LEU A 39 -5.21 -0.99 7.66
N LEU A 40 -5.06 -0.50 6.43
CA LEU A 40 -5.81 0.64 5.95
C LEU A 40 -7.31 0.36 5.88
N VAL A 41 -7.71 -0.82 5.39
CA VAL A 41 -9.12 -1.22 5.36
C VAL A 41 -9.71 -1.29 6.77
N GLY A 42 -9.00 -1.91 7.72
CA GLY A 42 -9.44 -1.96 9.11
C GLY A 42 -9.56 -0.58 9.75
N PHE A 43 -8.65 0.34 9.43
CA PHE A 43 -8.74 1.74 9.84
C PHE A 43 -9.99 2.44 9.26
N MET A 44 -10.27 2.28 7.97
CA MET A 44 -11.46 2.85 7.33
C MET A 44 -12.76 2.28 7.90
N GLU A 45 -12.79 0.97 8.18
CA GLU A 45 -13.91 0.30 8.85
C GLU A 45 -14.13 0.84 10.27
N GLY A 46 -13.05 1.06 11.03
CA GLY A 46 -13.11 1.67 12.36
C GLY A 46 -13.76 3.05 12.34
N ILE A 47 -13.28 3.94 11.46
CA ILE A 47 -13.88 5.27 11.28
C ILE A 47 -15.36 5.17 10.88
N ALA A 48 -15.69 4.27 9.95
CA ALA A 48 -17.05 4.07 9.49
C ALA A 48 -17.99 3.68 10.64
N ILE A 49 -17.56 2.75 11.49
CA ILE A 49 -18.31 2.29 12.67
C ILE A 49 -18.45 3.42 13.69
N ASP A 50 -17.35 4.10 14.04
CA ASP A 50 -17.32 5.13 15.08
C ASP A 50 -18.16 6.36 14.72
N HIS A 51 -18.20 6.70 13.43
CA HIS A 51 -18.94 7.86 12.91
C HIS A 51 -20.29 7.51 12.28
N GLY A 52 -20.67 6.22 12.25
CA GLY A 52 -21.93 5.77 11.67
C GLY A 52 -22.08 6.03 10.17
N VAL A 53 -20.96 6.11 9.44
CA VAL A 53 -20.92 6.29 7.98
C VAL A 53 -20.64 4.96 7.29
N GLN A 54 -20.86 4.87 5.98
CA GLN A 54 -20.49 3.66 5.25
C GLN A 54 -19.00 3.70 4.92
N VAL A 55 -18.33 2.55 4.92
CA VAL A 55 -16.91 2.43 4.57
C VAL A 55 -16.59 3.03 3.19
N ARG A 56 -17.53 2.91 2.24
CA ARG A 56 -17.41 3.48 0.89
C ARG A 56 -17.43 5.02 0.86
N ASP A 57 -17.96 5.65 1.91
CA ASP A 57 -18.04 7.10 2.06
C ASP A 57 -16.81 7.66 2.80
N VAL A 58 -15.91 6.77 3.26
CA VAL A 58 -14.60 7.11 3.82
C VAL A 58 -13.57 7.08 2.68
N MET A 59 -12.92 8.20 2.41
CA MET A 59 -11.91 8.36 1.37
C MET A 59 -10.56 8.69 1.99
N VAL A 60 -9.48 8.20 1.38
CA VAL A 60 -8.12 8.39 1.88
C VAL A 60 -7.18 8.80 0.75
N ASN A 61 -6.17 9.63 1.05
CA ASN A 61 -5.22 10.12 0.05
C ASN A 61 -3.99 9.21 -0.16
N LYS A 62 -3.88 8.09 0.57
CA LYS A 62 -2.78 7.11 0.49
C LYS A 62 -3.36 5.69 0.40
N THR A 63 -2.58 4.79 -0.20
CA THR A 63 -2.92 3.35 -0.32
C THR A 63 -2.35 2.50 0.81
N SER A 64 -1.73 3.12 1.81
CA SER A 64 -1.32 2.49 3.06
C SER A 64 -1.51 3.44 4.23
N LEU A 65 -1.71 2.87 5.43
CA LEU A 65 -1.89 3.62 6.67
C LEU A 65 -0.56 4.29 7.06
N GLN A 66 -0.55 5.62 7.13
CA GLN A 66 0.64 6.43 7.41
C GLN A 66 0.26 7.65 8.24
N ASP A 67 1.17 8.04 9.15
CA ASP A 67 1.02 9.30 9.89
C ASP A 67 0.99 10.51 8.94
N GLY A 68 0.13 11.48 9.23
CA GLY A 68 -0.07 12.68 8.41
C GLY A 68 -0.89 12.45 7.14
N MET A 69 -1.44 11.25 6.91
CA MET A 69 -2.37 11.03 5.80
C MET A 69 -3.68 11.78 6.03
N ILE A 70 -4.43 11.99 4.94
CA ILE A 70 -5.73 12.66 4.98
C ILE A 70 -6.83 11.61 4.79
N VAL A 71 -7.83 11.68 5.67
CA VAL A 71 -9.08 10.93 5.55
C VAL A 71 -10.24 11.92 5.43
N ARG A 72 -11.18 11.60 4.54
CA ARG A 72 -12.40 12.37 4.32
C ARG A 72 -13.62 11.50 4.56
N PHE A 73 -14.55 12.01 5.34
CA PHE A 73 -15.88 11.44 5.54
C PHE A 73 -16.83 12.57 5.93
N ASN A 74 -18.13 12.43 5.66
CA ASN A 74 -19.12 13.49 5.93
C ASN A 74 -18.75 14.87 5.35
N GLU A 75 -18.11 14.89 4.17
CA GLU A 75 -17.66 16.13 3.50
C GLU A 75 -16.57 16.92 4.26
N GLU A 76 -15.98 16.34 5.30
CA GLU A 76 -14.95 16.97 6.10
C GLU A 76 -13.61 16.24 5.97
N ASP A 77 -12.52 17.02 5.98
CA ASP A 77 -11.15 16.53 5.88
C ASP A 77 -10.48 16.48 7.25
N TYR A 78 -9.76 15.39 7.50
CA TYR A 78 -9.02 15.16 8.73
C TYR A 78 -7.61 14.67 8.45
N THR A 79 -6.63 15.25 9.14
CA THR A 79 -5.27 14.71 9.23
C THR A 79 -5.27 13.59 10.27
N VAL A 80 -4.70 12.45 9.89
CA VAL A 80 -4.50 11.31 10.79
C VAL A 80 -3.17 11.49 11.52
N HIS A 81 -3.22 11.43 12.85
CA HIS A 81 -2.03 11.37 13.69
C HIS A 81 -1.94 9.99 14.35
N LEU A 82 -0.97 9.18 13.93
CA LEU A 82 -0.72 7.86 14.51
C LEU A 82 0.21 8.00 15.72
N ASN A 83 -0.01 7.17 16.75
CA ASN A 83 0.99 7.05 17.81
C ASN A 83 2.20 6.20 17.32
N ASN A 84 3.22 6.04 18.17
CA ASN A 84 4.43 5.28 17.83
C ASN A 84 4.23 3.76 17.59
N ASP A 85 3.15 3.16 18.10
CA ASP A 85 2.83 1.74 17.92
C ASP A 85 1.74 1.49 16.85
N ASN A 86 1.27 2.55 16.19
CA ASN A 86 0.19 2.55 15.18
C ASN A 86 -1.12 1.88 15.65
N ASN A 87 -1.31 1.69 16.96
CA ASN A 87 -2.50 1.05 17.50
C ASN A 87 -3.60 2.05 17.91
N SER A 88 -3.26 3.34 17.94
CA SER A 88 -4.21 4.43 18.19
C SER A 88 -3.95 5.59 17.24
N PHE A 89 -5.01 6.31 16.90
CA PHE A 89 -4.94 7.49 16.07
C PHE A 89 -5.79 8.64 16.63
N THR A 90 -5.44 9.88 16.28
CA THR A 90 -6.32 11.04 16.44
C THR A 90 -6.61 11.66 15.07
N LEU A 91 -7.79 12.26 14.95
CA LEU A 91 -8.21 12.99 13.75
C LEU A 91 -8.21 14.48 14.05
N GLU A 92 -7.41 15.24 13.31
CA GLU A 92 -7.37 16.70 13.41
C GLU A 92 -8.02 17.31 12.17
N ARG A 93 -9.04 18.15 12.36
CA ARG A 93 -9.75 18.79 11.25
C ARG A 93 -8.78 19.65 10.43
N THR A 94 -8.75 19.43 9.13
CA THR A 94 -7.85 20.11 8.20
C THR A 94 -8.62 20.62 6.98
N HIS A 95 -8.00 21.47 6.17
CA HIS A 95 -8.57 21.94 4.93
C HIS A 95 -7.55 21.72 3.82
N ILE A 96 -7.95 20.96 2.78
CA ILE A 96 -7.10 20.73 1.62
C ILE A 96 -7.08 22.02 0.78
N ILE A 97 -5.89 22.51 0.42
CA ILE A 97 -5.73 23.74 -0.38
C ILE A 97 -6.15 23.50 -1.84
N ASP A 98 -5.76 22.36 -2.41
CA ASP A 98 -6.06 22.02 -3.81
C ASP A 98 -7.35 21.21 -3.91
N HIS A 99 -8.40 21.87 -4.40
CA HIS A 99 -9.68 21.28 -4.76
C HIS A 99 -9.66 21.13 -6.27
N GLY A 100 -8.83 20.23 -6.81
CA GLY A 100 -8.52 20.19 -8.24
C GLY A 100 -9.76 20.27 -9.15
N VAL A 101 -10.07 21.47 -9.63
CA VAL A 101 -10.98 21.75 -10.74
C VAL A 101 -10.18 22.61 -11.71
N TYR A 102 -9.47 21.93 -12.61
CA TYR A 102 -8.85 22.56 -13.77
C TYR A 102 -9.93 22.74 -14.84
N VAL A 103 -10.62 23.88 -14.83
CA VAL A 103 -11.41 24.34 -15.98
C VAL A 103 -10.65 25.50 -16.64
N ASN A 104 -10.18 25.23 -17.86
CA ASN A 104 -9.57 26.13 -18.85
C ASN A 104 -8.18 26.72 -18.53
N GLY A 105 -7.16 25.98 -18.94
CA GLY A 105 -5.97 26.56 -19.57
C GLY A 105 -5.64 25.72 -20.80
N GLU A 106 -5.97 26.22 -22.00
CA GLU A 106 -5.42 25.75 -23.28
C GLU A 106 -3.88 25.63 -23.12
N HIS A 107 -3.21 24.56 -23.57
CA HIS A 107 -3.30 23.85 -24.84
C HIS A 107 -3.13 22.32 -24.72
#